data_AF-A0A9P4R4I8-F1
#
_entry.id   AF-A0A9P4R4I8-F1
#
_cell.length_a   1.000
_cell.length_b   1.000
_cell.length_c   1.000
_cell.angle_alpha   90.00
_cell.angle_beta   90.00
_cell.angle_gamma   90.00
#
_symmetry.space_group_name_H-M   'P 1'
#
loop_
_entity.id
_entity.type
_entity.pdbx_description
1 polymer ?
#
loop_
_entity_poly.entity_id
_entity_poly.type
_entity_poly.pdbx_seq_one_letter_code
_entity_poly.pdbx_strand_id
1 'polypeptide(L)'
;MAQPTAISRPDCERTTTSATIIKLTCSFNDTYEAIIQRFRLQVPQLDILRIRTATSDEDVKQAVEAARSPSGFVLFAEYNHAGWMRHFMTQGGSLRRAHRFTFGNPLYALSVLQHNIQAALRIPLDCCFIEELEDKRTQMIVDLPINLLAEDNDNGARQAGAELEAKLLSLVESLTPHPNQSAKDSQPQ
;
A
#
# COMPACT_ATOMS: atom_id res chain seq x y z
N MET A 1 -17.08 36.76 37.42
CA MET A 1 -15.98 36.42 36.49
C MET A 1 -15.68 34.95 36.69
N ALA A 2 -15.91 34.10 35.68
CA ALA A 2 -15.65 32.66 35.78
C ALA A 2 -14.18 32.38 35.49
N GLN A 3 -13.52 31.64 36.40
CA GLN A 3 -12.12 31.19 36.24
C GLN A 3 -12.03 30.21 35.05
N PRO A 4 -11.04 30.31 34.15
CA PRO A 4 -10.86 29.32 33.10
C PRO A 4 -10.51 27.97 33.73
N THR A 5 -11.27 26.92 33.41
CA THR A 5 -10.98 25.55 33.83
C THR A 5 -9.66 25.13 33.21
N ALA A 6 -8.65 24.85 34.04
CA ALA A 6 -7.34 24.38 33.56
C ALA A 6 -7.54 23.05 32.82
N ILE A 7 -7.29 23.04 31.51
CA ILE A 7 -7.33 21.82 30.71
C ILE A 7 -6.15 20.95 31.15
N SER A 8 -6.44 19.82 31.80
CA SER A 8 -5.42 18.85 32.19
C SER A 8 -4.69 18.36 30.93
N ARG A 9 -3.35 18.32 30.99
CA ARG A 9 -2.55 17.72 29.93
C ARG A 9 -2.83 16.22 29.87
N PRO A 10 -2.73 15.59 28.68
CA PRO A 10 -2.83 14.15 28.57
C PRO A 10 -1.64 13.48 29.26
N ASP A 11 -1.90 12.37 29.95
CA ASP A 11 -0.85 11.51 30.49
C ASP A 11 -0.26 10.67 29.34
N CYS A 12 0.98 10.97 28.98
CA CYS A 12 1.69 10.27 27.90
C CYS A 12 2.75 9.35 28.49
N GLU A 13 2.66 8.05 28.20
CA GLU A 13 3.71 7.09 28.49
C GLU A 13 4.59 6.87 27.25
N ARG A 14 5.91 6.69 27.46
CA ARG A 14 6.86 6.36 26.40
C ARG A 14 7.34 4.93 26.57
N THR A 15 7.02 4.10 25.59
CA THR A 15 7.54 2.74 25.48
C THR A 15 8.53 2.66 24.31
N THR A 16 9.63 1.93 24.48
CA THR A 16 10.56 1.60 23.40
C THR A 16 10.53 0.10 23.19
N THR A 17 10.30 -0.33 21.95
CA THR A 17 10.23 -1.75 21.58
C THR A 17 11.02 -1.96 20.29
N SER A 18 11.78 -3.04 20.22
CA SER A 18 12.45 -3.48 18.99
C SER A 18 11.53 -4.44 18.23
N ALA A 19 11.43 -4.29 16.91
CA ALA A 19 10.65 -5.18 16.07
C ALA A 19 11.42 -5.48 14.78
N THR A 20 11.25 -6.70 14.27
CA THR A 20 11.75 -7.08 12.94
C THR A 20 10.72 -6.66 11.91
N ILE A 21 11.17 -5.95 10.87
CA ILE A 21 10.36 -5.59 9.72
C ILE A 21 10.95 -6.31 8.51
N ILE A 22 10.14 -7.11 7.82
CA ILE A 22 10.54 -7.66 6.53
C ILE A 22 10.19 -6.64 5.46
N LYS A 23 11.15 -6.34 4.61
CA LYS A 23 11.01 -5.39 3.51
C LYS A 23 11.16 -6.14 2.20
N LEU A 24 10.15 -6.03 1.36
CA LEU A 24 10.20 -6.52 -0.01
C LEU A 24 10.57 -5.35 -0.92
N THR A 25 11.67 -5.51 -1.67
CA THR A 25 12.13 -4.56 -2.67
C THR A 25 12.12 -5.25 -4.03
N CYS A 26 11.36 -4.69 -4.96
CA CYS A 26 11.20 -5.23 -6.31
C CYS A 26 11.63 -4.17 -7.33
N SER A 27 12.49 -4.56 -8.27
CA SER A 27 12.94 -3.68 -9.35
C SER A 27 12.26 -4.07 -10.66
N PHE A 28 11.75 -3.07 -11.37
CA PHE A 28 11.10 -3.21 -12.66
C PHE A 28 11.93 -2.54 -13.75
N ASN A 29 12.11 -3.26 -14.86
CA ASN A 29 12.78 -2.76 -16.06
C ASN A 29 11.80 -1.97 -16.94
N ASP A 30 11.16 -0.97 -16.36
CA ASP A 30 10.23 -0.08 -17.05
C ASP A 30 10.14 1.28 -16.33
N THR A 31 9.60 2.25 -17.05
CA THR A 31 9.45 3.63 -16.60
C THR A 31 8.56 3.75 -15.37
N TYR A 32 8.89 4.74 -14.54
CA TYR A 32 8.17 5.08 -13.31
C TYR A 32 6.67 5.32 -13.57
N GLU A 33 6.35 6.03 -14.64
CA GLU A 33 4.98 6.29 -15.06
C GLU A 33 4.25 5.01 -15.44
N ALA A 34 4.86 4.13 -16.23
CA ALA A 34 4.24 2.89 -16.66
C ALA A 34 3.93 1.97 -15.48
N ILE A 35 4.86 1.82 -14.55
CA ILE A 35 4.69 0.98 -13.36
C ILE A 35 3.60 1.54 -12.43
N ILE A 36 3.59 2.85 -12.20
CA ILE A 36 2.53 3.48 -11.39
C ILE A 36 1.16 3.30 -12.04
N GLN A 37 1.05 3.46 -13.35
CA GLN A 37 -0.23 3.25 -14.05
C GLN A 37 -0.70 1.80 -13.94
N ARG A 38 0.20 0.82 -14.12
CA ARG A 38 -0.14 -0.60 -13.90
C ARG A 38 -0.59 -0.85 -12.47
N PHE A 39 0.09 -0.29 -11.47
CA PHE A 39 -0.31 -0.43 -10.08
C PHE A 39 -1.72 0.11 -9.82
N ARG A 40 -2.06 1.29 -10.34
CA ARG A 40 -3.42 1.87 -10.20
C ARG A 40 -4.50 1.03 -10.87
N LEU A 41 -4.18 0.33 -11.97
CA LEU A 41 -5.12 -0.60 -12.62
C LEU A 41 -5.34 -1.86 -11.79
N GLN A 42 -4.29 -2.36 -11.12
CA GLN A 42 -4.37 -3.54 -10.25
C GLN A 42 -4.98 -3.24 -8.89
N VAL A 43 -4.83 -2.00 -8.41
CA VAL A 43 -5.24 -1.53 -7.08
C VAL A 43 -6.10 -0.27 -7.24
N PRO A 44 -7.36 -0.41 -7.69
CA PRO A 44 -8.24 0.73 -7.95
C PRO A 44 -8.60 1.47 -6.67
N GLN A 45 -8.97 2.76 -6.81
CA GLN A 45 -9.40 3.58 -5.69
C GLN A 45 -10.68 3.06 -5.04
N LEU A 46 -10.66 3.04 -3.72
CA LEU A 46 -11.83 2.75 -2.90
C LEU A 46 -12.69 4.01 -2.76
N ASP A 47 -14.01 3.87 -2.89
CA ASP A 47 -14.93 4.93 -2.50
C ASP A 47 -15.00 5.00 -0.97
N ILE A 48 -14.05 5.72 -0.37
CA ILE A 48 -13.91 5.86 1.08
C ILE A 48 -15.15 6.50 1.71
N LEU A 49 -15.88 7.36 0.98
CA LEU A 49 -17.09 7.96 1.51
C LEU A 49 -18.17 6.91 1.74
N ARG A 50 -18.35 5.96 0.82
CA ARG A 50 -19.29 4.84 1.01
C ARG A 50 -18.99 4.03 2.25
N ILE A 51 -17.72 3.76 2.53
CA ILE A 51 -17.33 3.05 3.76
C ILE A 51 -17.62 3.90 5.00
N ARG A 52 -17.31 5.21 4.96
CA ARG A 52 -17.50 6.11 6.12
C ARG A 52 -18.96 6.33 6.47
N THR A 53 -19.86 6.25 5.50
CA THR A 53 -21.31 6.43 5.70
C THR A 53 -22.08 5.11 5.71
N ALA A 54 -21.38 3.97 5.67
CA ALA A 54 -21.98 2.65 5.73
C ALA A 54 -22.77 2.48 7.03
N THR A 55 -23.92 1.80 6.94
CA THR A 55 -24.79 1.52 8.09
C THR A 55 -24.86 0.02 8.42
N SER A 56 -24.31 -0.81 7.53
CA SER A 56 -24.23 -2.27 7.67
C SER A 56 -22.88 -2.80 7.19
N ASP A 57 -22.56 -4.05 7.54
CA ASP A 57 -21.40 -4.76 7.00
C ASP A 57 -21.53 -4.99 5.49
N GLU A 58 -22.75 -5.19 5.01
CA GLU A 58 -23.06 -5.38 3.60
C GLU A 58 -22.74 -4.13 2.75
N ASP A 59 -23.04 -2.93 3.26
CA ASP A 59 -22.66 -1.66 2.60
C ASP A 59 -21.14 -1.58 2.38
N VAL A 60 -20.36 -2.04 3.37
CA VAL A 60 -18.89 -2.05 3.28
C VAL A 60 -18.42 -3.08 2.26
N LYS A 61 -18.98 -4.29 2.25
CA LYS A 61 -18.63 -5.33 1.26
C LYS A 61 -18.92 -4.85 -0.16
N GLN A 62 -20.09 -4.27 -0.39
CA GLN A 62 -20.47 -3.72 -1.69
C GLN A 62 -19.56 -2.59 -2.13
N ALA A 63 -19.13 -1.70 -1.21
CA ALA A 63 -18.18 -0.65 -1.54
C ALA A 63 -16.82 -1.20 -2.00
N VAL A 64 -16.34 -2.29 -1.38
CA VAL A 64 -15.08 -2.96 -1.75
C VAL A 64 -15.23 -3.68 -3.08
N GLU A 65 -16.30 -4.46 -3.27
CA GLU A 65 -16.57 -5.19 -4.51
C GLU A 65 -16.79 -4.26 -5.70
N ALA A 66 -17.41 -3.10 -5.49
CA ALA A 66 -17.63 -2.09 -6.52
C ALA A 66 -16.31 -1.53 -7.08
N ALA A 67 -15.21 -1.58 -6.32
CA ALA A 67 -13.89 -1.20 -6.82
C ALA A 67 -13.37 -2.15 -7.91
N ARG A 68 -13.90 -3.39 -7.98
CA ARG A 68 -13.54 -4.41 -9.00
C ARG A 68 -12.04 -4.65 -9.10
N SER A 69 -11.36 -4.72 -7.95
CA SER A 69 -9.91 -4.88 -7.89
C SER A 69 -9.45 -6.21 -8.50
N PRO A 70 -8.57 -6.20 -9.51
CA PRO A 70 -7.96 -7.42 -10.04
C PRO A 70 -7.04 -8.12 -9.04
N SER A 71 -6.31 -7.36 -8.21
CA SER A 71 -5.39 -7.91 -7.21
C SER A 71 -6.08 -8.36 -5.91
N GLY A 72 -7.35 -7.99 -5.73
CA GLY A 72 -8.05 -8.10 -4.45
C GLY A 72 -7.68 -7.02 -3.43
N PHE A 73 -6.79 -6.08 -3.78
CA PHE A 73 -6.48 -4.89 -2.98
C PHE A 73 -7.10 -3.63 -3.57
N VAL A 74 -7.53 -2.72 -2.71
CA VAL A 74 -8.04 -1.39 -3.08
C VAL A 74 -7.13 -0.31 -2.51
N LEU A 75 -7.13 0.84 -3.17
CA LEU A 75 -6.31 1.99 -2.82
C LEU A 75 -7.07 2.94 -1.89
N PHE A 76 -6.48 3.21 -0.72
CA PHE A 76 -7.03 4.12 0.28
C PHE A 76 -6.48 5.54 0.13
N ALA A 77 -5.20 5.68 -0.18
CA ALA A 77 -4.55 6.97 -0.34
C ALA A 77 -3.35 6.91 -1.28
N GLU A 78 -3.07 8.03 -1.91
CA GLU A 78 -1.96 8.23 -2.84
C GLU A 78 -1.21 9.51 -2.46
N TYR A 79 0.13 9.42 -2.39
CA TYR A 79 1.01 10.51 -2.00
C TYR A 79 2.13 10.71 -3.04
N ASN A 80 1.97 11.74 -3.88
CA ASN A 80 2.96 12.12 -4.87
C ASN A 80 4.03 13.05 -4.25
N HIS A 81 5.10 12.48 -3.70
CA HIS A 81 6.14 13.28 -3.05
C HIS A 81 6.88 14.18 -4.03
N ALA A 82 7.15 13.68 -5.24
CA ALA A 82 7.75 14.47 -6.32
C ALA A 82 6.92 15.71 -6.69
N GLY A 83 5.60 15.64 -6.48
CA GLY A 83 4.64 16.71 -6.72
C GLY A 83 5.00 18.00 -6.00
N TRP A 84 5.23 17.91 -4.69
CA TRP A 84 5.56 19.06 -3.87
C TRP A 84 7.08 19.33 -3.79
N MET A 85 7.91 18.28 -3.81
CA MET A 85 9.37 18.42 -3.68
C MET A 85 9.98 19.32 -4.75
N ARG A 86 9.46 19.27 -5.99
CA ARG A 86 9.94 20.10 -7.10
C ARG A 86 9.92 21.61 -6.80
N HIS A 87 9.03 22.08 -5.93
CA HIS A 87 8.93 23.50 -5.59
C HIS A 87 10.07 23.98 -4.68
N PHE A 88 10.80 23.05 -4.07
CA PHE A 88 11.92 23.33 -3.18
C PHE A 88 13.28 23.03 -3.80
N MET A 89 13.31 22.48 -5.02
CA MET A 89 14.56 22.17 -5.71
C MET A 89 15.07 23.39 -6.44
N THR A 90 16.39 23.63 -6.31
CA THR A 90 17.09 24.62 -7.12
C THR A 90 17.13 24.18 -8.58
N GLN A 91 17.13 25.16 -9.49
CA GLN A 91 17.25 24.90 -10.92
C GLN A 91 18.54 24.10 -11.19
N GLY A 92 18.40 22.92 -11.82
CA GLY A 92 19.52 22.05 -12.20
C GLY A 92 19.74 20.80 -11.34
N GLY A 93 18.98 20.61 -10.25
CA GLY A 93 19.02 19.35 -9.47
C GLY A 93 18.17 18.23 -10.11
N SER A 94 18.67 16.99 -10.12
CA SER A 94 17.87 15.83 -10.53
C SER A 94 16.87 15.44 -9.43
N LEU A 95 15.57 15.58 -9.71
CA LEU A 95 14.51 15.16 -8.78
C LEU A 95 14.31 13.65 -8.90
N ARG A 96 14.80 12.89 -7.93
CA ARG A 96 14.41 11.49 -7.79
C ARG A 96 12.96 11.42 -7.31
N ARG A 97 12.07 10.87 -8.14
CA ARG A 97 10.64 10.82 -7.84
C ARG A 97 10.31 9.67 -6.90
N ALA A 98 9.37 9.94 -5.99
CA ALA A 98 8.80 8.94 -5.10
C ALA A 98 7.28 9.09 -5.02
N HIS A 99 6.58 7.95 -5.06
CA HIS A 99 5.14 7.85 -4.91
C HIS A 99 4.82 6.84 -3.81
N ARG A 100 4.17 7.27 -2.74
CA ARG A 100 3.66 6.34 -1.73
C ARG A 100 2.18 6.04 -1.96
N PHE A 101 1.80 4.79 -1.83
CA PHE A 101 0.42 4.34 -1.86
C PHE A 101 0.10 3.62 -0.56
N THR A 102 -1.07 3.91 -0.02
CA THR A 102 -1.66 3.16 1.10
C THR A 102 -2.79 2.30 0.56
N PHE A 103 -2.64 0.99 0.62
CA PHE A 103 -3.50 0.02 -0.04
C PHE A 103 -3.74 -1.22 0.81
N GLY A 104 -4.83 -1.94 0.55
CA GLY A 104 -5.17 -3.14 1.31
C GLY A 104 -6.55 -3.66 0.96
N ASN A 105 -7.06 -4.61 1.74
CA ASN A 105 -8.44 -5.03 1.64
C ASN A 105 -9.08 -4.94 3.03
N PRO A 106 -10.08 -4.07 3.25
CA PRO A 106 -10.67 -3.88 4.57
C PRO A 106 -11.38 -5.16 5.08
N LEU A 107 -11.83 -6.04 4.18
CA LEU A 107 -12.45 -7.32 4.56
C LEU A 107 -11.40 -8.30 5.12
N TYR A 108 -10.17 -8.28 4.60
CA TYR A 108 -9.07 -9.08 5.16
C TYR A 108 -8.50 -8.46 6.44
N ALA A 109 -8.52 -7.13 6.54
CA ALA A 109 -8.04 -6.41 7.72
C ALA A 109 -8.92 -6.62 8.95
N LEU A 110 -10.21 -6.95 8.78
CA LEU A 110 -11.17 -7.06 9.88
C LEU A 110 -10.73 -8.06 10.95
N SER A 111 -10.34 -9.28 10.55
CA SER A 111 -9.94 -10.32 11.50
C SER A 111 -8.70 -9.89 12.28
N VAL A 112 -7.71 -9.27 11.61
CA VAL A 112 -6.49 -8.76 12.25
C VAL A 112 -6.82 -7.67 13.28
N LEU A 113 -7.68 -6.71 12.92
CA LEU A 113 -8.09 -5.62 13.83
C LEU A 113 -8.94 -6.10 15.01
N GLN A 114 -9.73 -7.15 14.82
CA GLN A 114 -10.50 -7.78 15.90
C GLN A 114 -9.59 -8.47 16.92
N HIS A 115 -8.48 -9.09 16.48
CA HIS A 115 -7.51 -9.70 17.38
C HIS A 115 -6.61 -8.67 18.05
N ASN A 116 -6.15 -7.66 17.30
CA ASN A 116 -5.29 -6.60 17.82
C ASN A 116 -5.63 -5.26 17.19
N ILE A 117 -6.38 -4.41 17.89
CA ILE A 117 -6.75 -3.09 17.37
C ILE A 117 -5.55 -2.15 17.17
N GLN A 118 -4.44 -2.34 17.88
CA GLN A 118 -3.21 -1.56 17.68
C GLN A 118 -2.57 -1.85 16.31
N ALA A 119 -2.95 -2.94 15.65
CA ALA A 119 -2.61 -3.22 14.26
C ALA A 119 -3.03 -2.10 13.31
N ALA A 120 -4.04 -1.29 13.66
CA ALA A 120 -4.49 -0.14 12.86
C ALA A 120 -3.37 0.88 12.55
N LEU A 121 -2.25 0.89 13.28
CA LEU A 121 -1.07 1.70 12.94
C LEU A 121 -0.28 1.19 11.73
N ARG A 122 -0.50 -0.05 11.29
CA ARG A 122 0.25 -0.72 10.21
C ARG A 122 -0.63 -1.27 9.09
N ILE A 123 -1.96 -1.12 9.20
CA ILE A 123 -2.89 -1.48 8.12
C ILE A 123 -3.79 -0.27 7.80
N PRO A 124 -4.05 0.05 6.52
CA PRO A 124 -3.62 -0.66 5.32
C PRO A 124 -2.09 -0.64 5.11
N LEU A 125 -1.59 -1.48 4.20
CA LEU A 125 -0.17 -1.54 3.87
C LEU A 125 0.27 -0.26 3.16
N ASP A 126 1.56 0.04 3.27
CA ASP A 126 2.21 1.11 2.50
C ASP A 126 3.24 0.52 1.54
N CYS A 127 3.21 0.98 0.29
CA CYS A 127 4.32 0.79 -0.63
C CYS A 127 4.81 2.14 -1.17
N CYS A 128 6.08 2.19 -1.55
CA CYS A 128 6.72 3.34 -2.17
C CYS A 128 7.33 2.93 -3.51
N PHE A 129 6.93 3.60 -4.58
CA PHE A 129 7.58 3.53 -5.87
C PHE A 129 8.61 4.63 -5.97
N ILE A 130 9.83 4.28 -6.38
CA ILE A 130 10.95 5.20 -6.49
C ILE A 130 11.56 5.07 -7.87
N GLU A 131 11.77 6.20 -8.53
CA GLU A 131 12.48 6.26 -9.80
C GLU A 131 13.98 6.01 -9.61
N GLU A 132 14.56 5.19 -10.49
CA GLU A 132 16.00 5.07 -10.67
C GLU A 132 16.43 5.85 -11.93
N LEU A 133 17.17 6.94 -11.72
CA LEU A 133 17.46 7.93 -12.77
C LEU A 133 18.40 7.42 -13.86
N GLU A 134 19.32 6.49 -13.54
CA GLU A 134 20.37 6.05 -14.46
C GLU A 134 19.87 5.01 -15.47
N ASP A 135 19.01 4.08 -15.04
CA ASP A 135 18.67 2.88 -15.82
C ASP A 135 17.22 2.87 -16.36
N LYS A 136 16.47 3.98 -16.22
CA LYS A 136 15.01 4.03 -16.50
C LYS A 136 14.25 2.90 -15.81
N ARG A 137 14.66 2.55 -14.59
CA ARG A 137 14.04 1.52 -13.76
C ARG A 137 13.18 2.14 -12.68
N THR A 138 12.30 1.32 -12.14
CA THR A 138 11.44 1.69 -11.02
C THR A 138 11.61 0.66 -9.92
N GLN A 139 11.79 1.11 -8.69
CA GLN A 139 11.73 0.24 -7.51
C GLN A 139 10.38 0.38 -6.84
N MET A 140 9.80 -0.74 -6.40
CA MET A 140 8.76 -0.76 -5.38
C MET A 140 9.35 -1.29 -4.09
N ILE A 141 9.07 -0.61 -2.99
CA ILE A 141 9.43 -1.02 -1.64
C ILE A 141 8.15 -1.14 -0.83
N VAL A 142 7.98 -2.23 -0.11
CA VAL A 142 6.83 -2.47 0.78
C VAL A 142 7.30 -3.16 2.05
N ASP A 143 6.82 -2.67 3.18
CA ASP A 143 7.08 -3.28 4.49
C ASP A 143 5.98 -4.29 4.79
N LEU A 144 6.36 -5.54 5.07
CA LEU A 144 5.45 -6.62 5.44
C LEU A 144 5.23 -6.60 6.96
N PRO A 145 3.98 -6.50 7.43
CA PRO A 145 3.66 -6.45 8.86
C PRO A 145 3.62 -7.86 9.47
N ILE A 146 4.75 -8.57 9.47
CA ILE A 146 4.81 -9.98 9.93
C ILE A 146 4.60 -10.09 11.45
N ASN A 147 5.14 -9.12 12.21
CA ASN A 147 5.00 -9.08 13.66
C ASN A 147 3.62 -8.58 14.13
N LEU A 148 2.75 -8.13 13.23
CA LEU A 148 1.40 -7.69 13.58
C LEU A 148 0.45 -8.88 13.75
N LEU A 149 0.85 -10.03 13.22
CA LEU A 149 0.03 -11.23 13.17
C LEU A 149 0.45 -12.23 14.26
N ALA A 150 1.74 -12.43 14.52
CA ALA A 150 2.16 -13.40 15.51
C ALA A 150 2.34 -12.79 16.92
N GLU A 151 1.39 -13.02 17.82
CA GLU A 151 1.80 -13.48 19.15
C GLU A 151 2.21 -14.95 19.02
N ASP A 152 3.28 -15.38 19.71
CA ASP A 152 4.13 -16.54 19.40
C ASP A 152 3.44 -17.93 19.25
N ASN A 153 2.12 -18.06 19.34
CA ASN A 153 1.38 -19.32 19.20
C ASN A 153 0.08 -19.25 18.36
N ASP A 154 -0.23 -18.17 17.65
CA ASP A 154 -1.44 -18.12 16.82
C ASP A 154 -1.20 -18.61 15.37
N ASN A 155 -1.64 -19.85 15.10
CA ASN A 155 -1.57 -20.45 13.77
C ASN A 155 -2.40 -19.69 12.72
N GLY A 156 -3.51 -19.06 13.11
CA GLY A 156 -4.40 -18.35 12.18
C GLY A 156 -3.75 -17.08 11.64
N ALA A 157 -3.04 -16.36 12.49
CA ALA A 157 -2.37 -15.13 12.09
C ALA A 157 -1.15 -15.39 11.21
N ARG A 158 -0.40 -16.48 11.45
CA ARG A 158 0.67 -16.93 10.54
C ARG A 158 0.15 -17.26 9.15
N GLN A 159 -1.00 -17.95 9.07
CA GLN A 159 -1.64 -18.26 7.79
C GLN A 159 -2.10 -16.99 7.07
N ALA A 160 -2.77 -16.08 7.77
CA ALA A 160 -3.18 -14.79 7.20
C ALA A 160 -1.99 -13.98 6.65
N GLY A 161 -0.84 -14.05 7.33
CA GLY A 161 0.40 -13.40 6.88
C GLY A 161 0.95 -14.00 5.59
N ALA A 162 0.98 -15.33 5.51
CA ALA A 162 1.42 -16.03 4.29
C ALA A 162 0.48 -15.78 3.10
N GLU A 163 -0.84 -15.74 3.33
CA GLU A 163 -1.82 -15.41 2.29
C GLU A 163 -1.66 -13.97 1.78
N LEU A 164 -1.40 -13.02 2.70
CA LEU A 164 -1.14 -11.63 2.34
C LEU A 164 0.15 -11.49 1.52
N GLU A 165 1.22 -12.17 1.92
CA GLU A 165 2.50 -12.19 1.20
C GLU A 165 2.33 -12.78 -0.20
N ALA A 166 1.63 -13.91 -0.35
CA ALA A 166 1.36 -14.52 -1.64
C ALA A 166 0.58 -13.58 -2.58
N LYS A 167 -0.44 -12.89 -2.07
CA LYS A 167 -1.20 -11.88 -2.84
C LYS A 167 -0.33 -10.70 -3.26
N LEU A 168 0.57 -10.24 -2.38
CA LEU A 168 1.48 -9.14 -2.69
C LEU A 168 2.49 -9.53 -3.77
N LEU A 169 3.04 -10.74 -3.70
CA LEU A 169 3.94 -11.26 -4.74
C LEU A 169 3.22 -11.37 -6.09
N SER A 170 1.99 -11.89 -6.11
CA SER A 170 1.18 -11.95 -7.35
C SER A 170 0.88 -10.55 -7.91
N LEU A 171 0.59 -9.57 -7.05
CA LEU A 171 0.46 -8.17 -7.45
C LEU A 171 1.76 -7.66 -8.08
N VAL A 172 2.91 -7.85 -7.43
CA VAL A 172 4.23 -7.44 -7.95
C VAL A 172 4.50 -8.06 -9.32
N GLU A 173 4.24 -9.36 -9.49
CA GLU A 173 4.41 -10.06 -10.76
C GLU A 173 3.56 -9.42 -11.87
N SER A 174 2.31 -9.06 -11.57
CA SER A 174 1.40 -8.41 -12.52
C SER A 174 1.83 -7.01 -12.98
N LEU A 175 2.76 -6.36 -12.26
CA LEU A 175 3.32 -5.05 -12.65
C LEU A 175 4.43 -5.20 -13.69
N THR A 176 5.00 -6.39 -13.82
CA THR A 176 6.07 -6.68 -14.77
C THR A 176 5.49 -6.73 -16.18
N PRO A 177 6.06 -6.00 -17.16
CA PRO A 177 5.61 -6.11 -18.54
C PRO A 177 5.81 -7.55 -19.04
N HIS A 178 4.74 -8.18 -19.53
CA HIS A 178 4.89 -9.42 -20.28
C HIS A 178 5.53 -9.09 -21.63
N PRO A 179 6.54 -9.85 -22.09
CA PRO A 179 7.07 -9.67 -23.43
C PRO A 179 5.93 -9.87 -24.44
N ASN A 180 5.72 -8.85 -25.29
CA ASN A 180 4.69 -8.81 -26.33
C ASN A 180 4.57 -10.17 -27.03
N GLN A 181 3.37 -10.77 -27.01
CA GLN A 181 2.98 -11.85 -27.93
C GLN A 181 2.72 -11.34 -29.36
N SER A 182 3.30 -10.19 -29.73
CA SER A 182 3.06 -9.49 -31.00
C SER A 182 4.21 -9.65 -32.00
N ALA A 183 4.89 -10.80 -31.97
CA ALA A 183 5.96 -11.15 -32.92
C ALA A 183 5.67 -12.47 -33.65
N LYS A 184 4.40 -12.76 -33.97
CA LYS A 184 4.01 -13.91 -34.81
C LYS A 184 3.34 -13.58 -36.15
N ASP A 185 3.08 -12.31 -36.47
CA ASP A 185 2.43 -11.91 -37.73
C ASP A 185 3.39 -11.22 -38.72
N SER A 186 4.63 -11.68 -38.79
CA SER A 186 5.55 -11.29 -39.88
C SER A 186 6.23 -12.53 -40.47
N GLN A 187 5.47 -13.33 -41.21
CA GLN A 187 6.02 -14.14 -42.29
C GLN A 187 5.47 -13.63 -43.61
N PRO A 188 6.31 -13.13 -44.53
CA PRO A 188 5.88 -12.86 -45.89
C PRO A 188 5.76 -14.18 -46.65
N GLN A 189 4.62 -14.39 -47.31
CA GLN A 189 4.52 -15.25 -48.49
C GLN A 189 5.08 -14.53 -49.71
#